data_AF-A0AA44KF42-F1
#
_entry.id   AF-A0AA44KF42-F1
#
_cell.length_a   1.000
_cell.length_b   1.000
_cell.length_c   1.000
_cell.angle_alpha   90.00
_cell.angle_beta   90.00
_cell.angle_gamma   90.00
#
_symmetry.space_group_name_H-M   'P 1'
#
loop_
_entity.id
_entity.type
_entity.pdbx_description
1 polymer ?
#
loop_
_entity_poly.entity_id
_entity_poly.type
_entity_poly.pdbx_seq_one_letter_code
_entity_poly.pdbx_strand_id
1 'polypeptide(L)'
;MVNLCDLKKEPQINYPTFWDYKVIFEVHVRASEIFQEILGQREYKFEHSNSSASGKYQSYLLNVYVDSKKDRLDIFDKLKAKAKFVL
;
A
#
# COMPACT_ATOMS: atom_id res chain seq x y z
N MET A 1 -0.35 -20.40 -33.68
CA MET A 1 -0.37 -18.93 -33.50
C MET A 1 -0.98 -18.64 -32.15
N VAL A 2 -0.17 -18.24 -31.16
CA VAL A 2 -0.70 -17.73 -29.90
C VAL A 2 -1.25 -16.34 -30.17
N ASN A 3 -2.57 -16.17 -30.04
CA ASN A 3 -3.22 -14.87 -30.22
C ASN A 3 -2.83 -13.98 -29.05
N LEU A 4 -1.83 -13.11 -29.29
CA LEU A 4 -1.31 -12.11 -28.34
C LEU A 4 -2.35 -11.05 -27.92
N CYS A 5 -3.57 -11.11 -28.47
CA CYS A 5 -4.61 -10.11 -28.31
C CYS A 5 -5.45 -10.22 -27.01
N ASP A 6 -5.30 -11.28 -26.20
CA ASP A 6 -6.05 -11.42 -24.93
C ASP A 6 -5.36 -10.74 -23.72
N LEU A 7 -4.18 -10.14 -23.90
CA LEU A 7 -3.41 -9.47 -22.83
C LEU A 7 -3.99 -8.12 -22.37
N LYS A 8 -5.15 -7.70 -22.90
CA LYS A 8 -5.88 -6.50 -22.47
C LYS A 8 -7.00 -6.80 -21.47
N LYS A 9 -7.01 -7.97 -20.83
CA LYS A 9 -7.86 -8.15 -19.65
C LYS A 9 -7.20 -7.41 -18.49
N GLU A 10 -7.68 -6.19 -18.21
CA GLU A 10 -7.46 -5.57 -16.90
C GLU A 10 -7.74 -6.64 -15.83
N PRO A 11 -6.87 -6.79 -14.82
CA PRO A 11 -7.09 -7.79 -13.80
C PRO A 11 -8.47 -7.55 -13.16
N GLN A 12 -9.36 -8.53 -13.30
CA GLN A 12 -10.63 -8.54 -12.58
C GLN A 12 -10.31 -8.82 -11.11
N ILE A 13 -10.10 -7.74 -10.38
CA ILE A 13 -9.93 -7.80 -8.93
C ILE A 13 -11.33 -7.93 -8.34
N ASN A 14 -11.60 -9.07 -7.69
CA ASN A 14 -12.78 -9.24 -6.87
C ASN A 14 -12.61 -8.44 -5.58
N TYR A 15 -13.43 -7.41 -5.42
CA TYR A 15 -13.55 -6.66 -4.17
C TYR A 15 -14.74 -7.20 -3.36
N PRO A 16 -14.73 -7.07 -2.02
CA PRO A 16 -13.65 -6.52 -1.21
C PRO A 16 -12.47 -7.50 -1.06
N THR A 17 -11.25 -6.97 -1.02
CA THR A 17 -10.03 -7.78 -0.85
C THR A 17 -8.99 -7.08 0.01
N PHE A 18 -8.05 -7.83 0.56
CA PHE A 18 -6.88 -7.25 1.21
C PHE A 18 -5.86 -6.85 0.15
N TRP A 19 -5.39 -5.60 0.24
CA TRP A 19 -4.39 -5.05 -0.65
C TRP A 19 -3.12 -4.74 0.13
N ASP A 20 -2.01 -5.35 -0.28
CA ASP A 20 -0.68 -5.05 0.21
C ASP A 20 -0.13 -3.78 -0.45
N TYR A 21 0.28 -2.82 0.38
CA TYR A 21 1.08 -1.67 -0.03
C TYR A 21 2.43 -1.73 0.63
N LYS A 22 3.47 -1.41 -0.14
CA LYS A 22 4.79 -1.24 0.44
C LYS A 22 5.08 0.24 0.59
N VAL A 23 5.14 0.67 1.85
CA VAL A 23 5.24 2.07 2.24
C VAL A 23 6.61 2.31 2.85
N ILE A 24 7.35 3.27 2.31
CA ILE A 24 8.71 3.58 2.77
C ILE A 24 8.69 4.94 3.44
N PHE A 25 9.08 4.94 4.71
CA PHE A 25 9.19 6.11 5.55
C PHE A 25 10.64 6.37 5.94
N GLU A 26 10.92 7.58 6.39
CA GLU A 26 12.19 7.88 7.06
C GLU A 26 12.18 7.28 8.47
N VAL A 27 13.36 6.91 8.99
CA VAL A 27 13.49 6.25 10.31
C VAL A 27 12.92 7.09 11.47
N HIS A 28 12.89 8.42 11.31
CA HIS A 28 12.33 9.34 12.30
C HIS A 28 10.80 9.44 12.26
N VAL A 29 10.16 8.90 11.23
CA VAL A 29 8.72 9.00 11.02
C VAL A 29 8.00 7.81 11.63
N ARG A 30 6.97 8.06 12.44
CA ARG A 30 6.14 7.02 13.03
C ARG A 30 5.06 6.54 12.06
N ALA A 31 5.38 5.50 11.31
CA ALA A 31 4.46 4.89 10.34
C ALA A 31 3.12 4.47 10.98
N SER A 32 3.15 3.95 12.21
CA SER A 32 1.94 3.56 12.94
C SER A 32 0.92 4.71 13.10
N GLU A 33 1.38 5.92 13.44
CA GLU A 33 0.49 7.08 13.59
C GLU A 33 -0.08 7.51 12.24
N ILE A 34 0.75 7.48 11.19
CA ILE A 34 0.32 7.80 9.82
C ILE A 34 -0.73 6.81 9.33
N PHE A 35 -0.52 5.50 9.53
CA PHE A 35 -1.47 4.49 9.13
C PHE A 35 -2.79 4.66 9.88
N GLN A 36 -2.74 4.91 11.19
CA GLN A 36 -3.94 5.15 11.99
C GLN A 36 -4.67 6.44 11.56
N GLU A 37 -3.94 7.49 11.17
CA GLU A 37 -4.53 8.74 10.66
C GLU A 37 -5.19 8.54 9.28
N ILE A 38 -4.57 7.79 8.38
CA ILE A 38 -5.06 7.56 7.01
C ILE A 38 -6.21 6.55 6.98
N LEU A 39 -6.06 5.44 7.69
CA LEU A 39 -6.96 4.29 7.64
C LEU A 39 -8.03 4.34 8.73
N GLY A 40 -7.78 5.09 9.81
CA GLY A 40 -8.73 5.28 10.90
C GLY A 40 -9.08 3.96 11.58
N GLN A 41 -10.37 3.62 11.57
CA GLN A 41 -10.92 2.38 12.16
C GLN A 41 -11.08 1.25 11.15
N ARG A 42 -10.50 1.35 9.94
CA ARG A 42 -10.56 0.27 8.96
C ARG A 42 -9.75 -0.94 9.42
N GLU A 43 -10.09 -2.12 8.88
CA GLU A 43 -9.24 -3.30 9.04
C GLU A 43 -7.98 -3.15 8.20
N TYR A 44 -6.86 -2.94 8.89
CA TYR A 44 -5.53 -2.96 8.30
C TYR A 44 -4.53 -3.64 9.23
N LYS A 45 -3.48 -4.16 8.64
CA LYS A 45 -2.33 -4.76 9.31
C LYS A 45 -1.08 -4.18 8.69
N PHE A 46 -0.08 -3.84 9.49
CA PHE A 46 1.20 -3.43 8.95
C PHE A 46 2.33 -4.15 9.65
N GLU A 47 3.37 -4.46 8.87
CA GLU A 47 4.55 -5.15 9.35
C GLU A 47 5.79 -4.41 8.87
N HIS A 48 6.79 -4.30 9.76
CA HIS A 48 8.07 -3.73 9.40
C HIS A 48 8.84 -4.78 8.58
N SER A 49 9.09 -4.48 7.31
CA SER A 49 9.68 -5.41 6.36
C SER A 49 11.20 -5.31 6.35
N ASN A 50 11.73 -4.10 6.14
CA ASN A 50 13.16 -3.92 5.99
C ASN A 50 13.60 -2.48 6.27
N SER A 51 14.71 -2.33 6.96
CA SER A 51 15.39 -1.04 7.10
C SER A 51 16.46 -0.89 6.03
N SER A 52 16.64 0.31 5.49
CA SER A 52 17.74 0.62 4.58
C SER A 52 19.08 0.36 5.26
N ALA A 53 20.06 -0.11 4.47
CA ALA A 53 21.42 -0.37 4.95
C ALA A 53 22.09 0.87 5.58
N SER A 54 21.72 2.08 5.13
CA SER A 54 22.22 3.35 5.69
C SER A 54 21.41 3.84 6.91
N GLY A 55 20.37 3.12 7.36
CA GLY A 55 19.53 3.52 8.49
C GLY A 55 18.62 4.73 8.26
N LYS A 56 18.58 5.28 7.04
CA LYS A 56 17.78 6.49 6.73
C LYS A 56 16.30 6.21 6.52
N TYR A 57 15.98 5.05 5.94
CA TYR A 57 14.62 4.67 5.56
C TYR A 57 14.23 3.32 6.15
N GLN A 58 12.94 3.15 6.37
CA GLN A 58 12.31 1.93 6.85
C GLN A 58 11.10 1.62 5.98
N SER A 59 11.00 0.35 5.59
CA SER A 59 9.96 -0.16 4.69
C SER A 59 8.95 -0.93 5.50
N TYR A 60 7.69 -0.63 5.30
CA TYR A 60 6.56 -1.30 5.92
C TYR A 60 5.69 -1.93 4.84
N LEU A 61 5.21 -3.14 5.11
CA LEU A 61 4.14 -3.77 4.36
C LEU A 61 2.84 -3.46 5.07
N LEU A 62 1.91 -2.81 4.38
CA LEU A 62 0.60 -2.43 4.88
C LEU A 62 -0.45 -3.25 4.11
N ASN A 63 -1.05 -4.22 4.76
CA ASN A 63 -2.27 -4.87 4.33
C ASN A 63 -3.47 -4.01 4.73
N VAL A 64 -4.29 -3.62 3.77
CA VAL A 64 -5.54 -2.89 4.06
C VAL A 64 -6.70 -3.53 3.31
N TYR A 65 -7.83 -3.61 3.99
CA TYR A 65 -9.07 -4.04 3.38
C TYR A 65 -9.62 -2.94 2.46
N VAL A 66 -9.69 -3.24 1.16
CA VAL A 66 -10.21 -2.34 0.13
C VAL A 66 -11.52 -2.88 -0.43
N ASP A 67 -12.56 -2.05 -0.40
CA ASP A 67 -13.89 -2.43 -0.86
C ASP A 67 -14.09 -2.19 -2.36
N SER A 68 -13.24 -1.37 -2.98
CA SER A 68 -13.35 -1.01 -4.40
C SER A 68 -12.05 -0.46 -4.96
N LYS A 69 -11.92 -0.45 -6.29
CA LYS A 69 -10.76 0.18 -6.99
C LYS A 69 -10.56 1.64 -6.59
N LYS A 70 -11.65 2.38 -6.40
CA LYS A 70 -11.59 3.79 -5.96
C LYS A 70 -11.03 3.92 -4.56
N ASP A 71 -11.45 3.05 -3.65
CA ASP A 71 -11.01 3.03 -2.26
C ASP A 71 -9.51 2.69 -2.17
N ARG A 72 -9.07 1.68 -2.93
CA ARG A 72 -7.67 1.36 -3.15
C ARG A 72 -6.86 2.59 -3.59
N LEU A 73 -7.30 3.29 -4.63
CA LEU A 73 -6.60 4.47 -5.15
C LEU A 73 -6.56 5.64 -4.16
N ASP A 74 -7.65 5.88 -3.44
CA ASP A 74 -7.73 6.91 -2.40
C ASP A 74 -6.73 6.65 -1.26
N ILE A 75 -6.63 5.40 -0.79
CA ILE A 75 -5.66 4.99 0.22
C ILE A 75 -4.23 5.18 -0.30
N PHE A 76 -3.96 4.76 -1.54
CA PHE A 76 -2.64 4.93 -2.15
C PHE A 76 -2.22 6.40 -2.22
N ASP A 77 -3.13 7.30 -2.62
CA ASP A 77 -2.84 8.73 -2.72
C ASP A 77 -2.57 9.36 -1.34
N LYS A 78 -3.39 9.02 -0.34
CA LYS A 78 -3.18 9.44 1.05
C LYS A 78 -1.84 8.95 1.62
N LEU A 79 -1.49 7.68 1.36
CA LEU A 79 -0.19 7.13 1.76
C LEU A 79 0.93 7.88 1.06
N LYS A 80 0.81 8.16 -0.24
CA LYS A 80 1.83 8.86 -1.02
C LYS A 80 2.04 10.30 -0.56
N ALA A 81 1.00 10.96 -0.04
CA ALA A 81 1.12 12.29 0.53
C ALA A 81 1.95 12.34 1.84
N LYS A 82 1.97 11.24 2.60
CA LYS A 82 2.64 11.15 3.91
C LYS A 82 3.95 10.36 3.88
N ALA A 83 4.06 9.38 2.99
CA ALA A 83 5.23 8.53 2.81
C ALA A 83 6.19 9.12 1.78
N LYS A 84 7.45 8.70 1.85
CA LYS A 84 8.43 9.06 0.80
C LYS A 84 8.18 8.27 -0.48
N PHE A 85 7.85 6.99 -0.34
CA PHE A 85 7.54 6.13 -1.46
C PHE A 85 6.42 5.15 -1.09
N VAL A 86 5.56 4.85 -2.06
CA VAL A 86 4.51 3.83 -1.97
C VAL A 86 4.57 2.99 -3.23
N LEU A 87 4.57 1.67 -3.07
CA LEU A 87 4.67 0.67 -4.12
C LEU A 87 3.51 -0.31 -4.01
#